data_AF-A0A2A4NV81-F1
#
_entry.id   AF-A0A2A4NV81-F1
#
_cell.length_a   1.000
_cell.length_b   1.000
_cell.length_c   1.000
_cell.angle_alpha   90.00
_cell.angle_beta   90.00
_cell.angle_gamma   90.00
#
_symmetry.space_group_name_H-M   'P 1'
#
loop_
_entity.id
_entity.type
_entity.pdbx_description
1 polymer ?
#
loop_
_entity_poly.entity_id
_entity_poly.type
_entity_poly.pdbx_seq_one_letter_code
_entity_poly.pdbx_strand_id
1 'polypeptide(L)' 'MPGGGEWMWIALIALLLFGSTKLPGMMRSMGSGINEFKKGLKTGEGDDSEPESDEEK' A
#
# COMPACT_ATOMS: atom_id res chain seq x y z
N MET A 1 24.55 3.86 -5.61
CA MET A 1 23.16 3.60 -5.20
C MET A 1 23.21 3.29 -3.72
N PRO A 2 22.49 4.03 -2.86
CA PRO A 2 22.51 3.75 -1.42
C PRO A 2 22.14 2.29 -1.20
N GLY A 3 22.96 1.57 -0.45
CA GLY A 3 22.80 0.15 -0.20
C GLY A 3 21.55 -0.09 0.64
N GLY A 4 20.91 -1.25 0.46
CA GLY A 4 19.68 -1.61 1.20
C GLY A 4 19.78 -1.47 2.73
N GLY A 5 20.99 -1.42 3.30
CA GLY A 5 21.21 -1.16 4.72
C GLY A 5 20.79 0.24 5.20
N GLU A 6 20.85 1.27 4.35
CA GLU A 6 20.43 2.64 4.71
C GLU A 6 18.90 2.74 4.88
N TRP A 7 18.14 2.01 4.06
CA TRP A 7 16.68 1.94 4.16
C TRP A 7 16.21 1.32 5.47
N MET A 8 16.95 0.35 6.01
CA MET A 8 16.63 -0.29 7.29
C MET A 8 16.71 0.71 8.45
N TRP A 9 17.72 1.58 8.45
CA TRP A 9 17.88 2.62 9.48
C TRP A 9 16.78 3.68 9.41
N ILE A 10 16.39 4.08 8.19
CA ILE A 10 15.28 5.03 8.00
C ILE A 10 13.97 4.44 8.53
N ALA A 11 13.68 3.18 8.20
CA ALA A 11 12.50 2.47 8.69
C ALA A 11 12.50 2.35 10.22
N LEU A 12 13.66 2.08 10.83
CA LEU A 12 13.79 1.98 12.29
C LEU A 12 13.51 3.32 12.98
N ILE A 13 14.07 4.43 12.46
CA ILE A 13 13.83 5.77 13.00
C ILE A 13 12.35 6.17 12.84
N ALA A 14 11.76 5.91 11.67
CA ALA A 14 10.34 6.14 11.44
C ALA A 14 9.48 5.32 12.42
N LEU A 15 9.84 4.06 12.68
CA LEU A 15 9.14 3.21 13.63
C LEU A 15 9.25 3.73 15.07
N LEU A 16 10.36 4.34 15.47
CA LEU A 16 10.52 4.96 16.80
C LEU A 16 9.67 6.23 16.94
N LEU A 17 9.57 7.05 15.89
CA LEU A 17 8.79 8.30 15.90
C LEU A 17 7.28 8.05 15.84
N PHE A 18 6.85 7.13 14.97
CA PHE A 18 5.44 6.84 14.74
C PHE A 18 4.92 5.67 15.58
N GLY A 19 5.78 4.77 16.03
CA GLY A 19 5.40 3.54 16.73
C GLY A 19 4.87 2.46 15.79
N SER A 20 4.95 1.20 16.24
CA SER A 20 4.48 0.02 15.47
C SER A 20 2.97 0.01 15.23
N THR A 21 2.19 0.78 15.99
CA THR A 21 0.72 0.80 15.90
C THR A 21 0.20 1.86 14.93
N LYS A 22 0.89 3.00 14.76
CA LYS A 22 0.39 4.11 13.92
C LYS A 22 0.71 3.92 12.44
N LEU A 23 1.90 3.41 12.13
CA LEU A 23 2.32 3.10 10.76
C LEU A 23 1.32 2.19 10.01
N PRO A 24 0.94 1.01 10.54
CA PRO A 24 -0.01 0.14 9.84
C PRO A 24 -1.43 0.72 9.80
N GLY A 25 -1.86 1.46 10.83
CA GLY A 25 -3.17 2.11 10.84
C GLY A 25 -3.31 3.16 9.72
N MET A 26 -2.30 4.04 9.59
CA MET A 26 -2.25 5.04 8.54
C MET A 26 -2.16 4.39 7.15
N MET A 27 -1.29 3.39 6.99
CA MET A 27 -1.12 2.67 5.72
C MET A 27 -2.40 1.94 5.30
N ARG A 28 -3.15 1.37 6.25
CA ARG A 28 -4.41 0.69 5.96
C ARG A 28 -5.51 1.68 5.54
N SER A 29 -5.63 2.81 6.22
CA SER A 29 -6.57 3.88 5.83
C SER A 29 -6.25 4.50 4.46
N MET A 30 -4.98 4.79 4.19
CA MET A 30 -4.51 5.31 2.91
C MET A 30 -4.63 4.27 1.79
N GLY A 31 -4.31 3.01 2.09
CA GLY A 31 -4.43 1.89 1.17
C GLY A 31 -5.87 1.64 0.74
N SER A 32 -6.82 1.71 1.68
CA SER A 32 -8.26 1.63 1.36
C SER A 32 -8.70 2.75 0.41
N GLY A 33 -8.30 4.00 0.67
CA GLY A 33 -8.64 5.13 -0.21
C GLY A 33 -8.01 5.02 -1.62
N ILE A 34 -6.76 4.57 -1.71
CA ILE A 34 -6.10 4.32 -3.01
C ILE A 34 -6.77 3.15 -3.75
N ASN A 35 -7.19 2.11 -3.03
CA ASN A 35 -7.88 0.96 -3.60
C ASN A 35 -9.25 1.34 -4.17
N GLU A 36 -10.04 2.11 -3.42
CA GLU A 36 -11.33 2.64 -3.89
C GLU A 36 -11.14 3.61 -5.06
N PHE A 37 -10.12 4.46 -5.01
CA PHE A 37 -9.76 5.34 -6.13
C PHE A 37 -9.42 4.55 -7.39
N LYS A 38 -8.56 3.52 -7.29
CA LYS A 38 -8.25 2.62 -8.41
C LYS A 38 -9.49 1.89 -8.93
N LYS A 39 -10.38 1.45 -8.05
CA LYS A 39 -11.63 0.78 -8.43
C LYS A 39 -12.57 1.74 -9.17
N GLY A 40 -12.69 2.99 -8.71
CA GLY A 40 -13.47 4.03 -9.37
C GLY A 40 -12.91 4.43 -10.74
N LEU A 41 -11.59 4.49 -10.89
CA LEU A 41 -10.95 4.70 -12.20
C LEU A 41 -11.22 3.53 -13.15
N LYS A 42 -11.01 2.28 -12.70
CA LYS A 42 -11.30 1.08 -13.51
C LYS A 42 -12.76 0.98 -13.95
N THR A 43 -13.70 1.36 -13.08
CA THR A 43 -15.14 1.33 -13.43
C THR A 43 -15.54 2.43 -14.42
N GLY A 44 -14.81 3.55 -14.44
CA GLY A 44 -15.09 4.69 -15.31
C GLY A 44 -14.44 4.60 -16.69
N GLU A 45 -13.36 3.83 -16.83
CA GLU A 45 -12.52 3.80 -18.04
C GLU A 45 -12.93 2.74 -19.08
N GLY A 46 -14.04 2.02 -18.85
CA GLY A 46 -14.57 1.05 -19.81
C GLY A 46 -14.55 -0.37 -19.27
N ASP A 47 -15.71 -0.98 -19.33
CA ASP A 47 -16.07 -2.34 -18.97
C ASP A 47 -15.38 -3.38 -19.88
N ASP A 48 -14.06 -3.60 -19.75
CA ASP A 48 -13.38 -4.67 -20.51
C ASP A 48 -12.10 -5.22 -19.84
N SER A 49 -12.11 -5.42 -18.51
CA SER A 49 -11.06 -6.24 -17.89
C SER A 49 -11.65 -7.06 -16.75
N GLU A 50 -11.99 -8.30 -17.12
CA GLU A 50 -12.36 -9.42 -16.24
C GLU A 50 -11.52 -9.50 -14.95
N PRO A 51 -12.09 -10.08 -13.88
CA PRO A 51 -11.42 -10.22 -12.59
C PRO A 51 -10.35 -11.32 -12.68
N GLU A 52 -9.09 -10.93 -12.81
CA GLU A 52 -7.99 -11.88 -12.62
C GLU A 52 -7.78 -12.13 -11.13
N SER A 53 -8.36 -13.26 -10.69
CA SER A 53 -7.75 -14.25 -9.80
C SER A 53 -7.52 -13.85 -8.34
N ASP A 54 -8.55 -14.07 -7.54
CA ASP A 54 -8.40 -14.76 -6.26
C ASP A 54 -8.38 -16.27 -6.57
N GLU A 55 -7.20 -16.89 -6.67
CA GLU A 55 -7.08 -18.34 -6.53
C GLU A 55 -5.76 -18.71 -5.82
N GLU A 56 -5.94 -19.02 -4.54
CA GLU A 56 -5.18 -19.94 -3.69
C GLU A 56 -4.12 -20.83 -4.38
N LYS A 57 -2.84 -20.63 -4.02
CA LYS A 57 -1.89 -21.72 -3.73
C LYS A 57 -0.72 -21.26 -2.85
#